data_AF-A0A352KB93-F1
#
_entry.id   AF-A0A352KB93-F1
#
_cell.length_a   1.000
_cell.length_b   1.000
_cell.length_c   1.000
_cell.angle_alpha   90.00
_cell.angle_beta   90.00
_cell.angle_gamma   90.00
#
_symmetry.space_group_name_H-M   'P 1'
#
loop_
_entity.id
_entity.type
_entity.pdbx_description
1 polymer ?
#
loop_
_entity_poly.entity_id
_entity_poly.type
_entity_poly.pdbx_seq_one_letter_code
_entity_poly.pdbx_strand_id
1 'polypeptide(L)'
;MLCMGGGKRGMLNARRLFCLALAGIALAWMVAAGQAVADDAPLPQNDKVMHLGVASCASSTCHGAVTSFTQSTVLLNEYVTWVRKDKHAKAYEVLLNDESKRIARNLGLKNAHEADLCLDCHADNVPAAQRGPSFQLSEGVG
;
A
#
# COMPACT_ATOMS: atom_id res chain seq x y z
N MET A 1 49.15 0.21 63.62
CA MET A 1 49.68 0.93 62.44
C MET A 1 49.78 -0.08 61.30
N LEU A 2 49.33 0.31 60.10
CA LEU A 2 49.26 -0.42 58.81
C LEU A 2 47.95 -1.13 58.42
N CYS A 3 47.49 -0.71 57.23
CA CYS A 3 46.68 -1.44 56.23
C CYS A 3 45.22 -1.73 56.63
N MET A 4 44.16 -1.41 55.88
CA MET A 4 43.94 -1.40 54.44
C MET A 4 42.74 -0.50 54.09
N GLY A 5 42.89 0.51 53.23
CA GLY A 5 41.78 1.41 52.84
C GLY A 5 41.46 1.47 51.33
N GLY A 6 42.30 0.90 50.46
CA GLY A 6 42.26 1.17 49.02
C GLY A 6 41.26 0.35 48.19
N GLY A 7 40.81 -0.82 48.66
CA GLY A 7 40.07 -1.77 47.81
C GLY A 7 38.60 -1.43 47.56
N LYS A 8 37.92 -0.75 48.50
CA LYS A 8 36.47 -0.55 48.43
C LYS A 8 36.06 0.47 47.36
N ARG A 9 36.88 1.50 47.11
CA ARG A 9 36.60 2.52 46.08
C ARG A 9 36.80 1.99 44.66
N GLY A 10 37.83 1.20 44.42
CA GLY A 10 38.08 0.57 43.11
C GLY A 10 36.97 -0.41 42.72
N MET A 11 36.50 -1.22 43.67
CA MET A 11 35.45 -2.21 43.44
C MET A 11 34.06 -1.58 43.23
N LEU A 12 33.78 -0.43 43.87
CA LEU A 12 32.55 0.32 43.65
C LEU A 12 32.53 1.01 42.27
N ASN A 13 33.68 1.50 41.81
CA ASN A 13 33.83 2.10 40.47
C ASN A 13 33.73 1.04 39.37
N ALA A 14 34.31 -0.15 39.56
CA ALA A 14 34.19 -1.27 38.62
C ALA A 14 32.73 -1.76 38.47
N ARG A 15 31.97 -1.85 39.58
CA ARG A 15 30.54 -2.22 39.55
C ARG A 15 29.68 -1.14 38.88
N ARG A 16 29.97 0.14 39.09
CA ARG A 16 29.28 1.26 38.41
C ARG A 16 29.53 1.25 36.90
N LEU A 17 30.77 1.05 36.48
CA LEU A 17 31.13 0.95 35.06
C LEU A 17 30.46 -0.26 34.39
N PHE A 18 30.40 -1.41 35.08
CA PHE A 18 29.73 -2.60 34.57
C PHE A 18 28.22 -2.42 34.43
N CYS A 19 27.54 -1.82 35.42
CA CYS A 19 26.10 -1.54 35.34
C CYS A 19 25.77 -0.52 34.23
N LEU A 20 26.60 0.50 34.03
CA LEU A 20 26.41 1.48 32.95
C LEU A 20 26.62 0.84 31.57
N ALA A 21 27.60 -0.06 31.43
CA ALA A 21 27.80 -0.81 30.19
C ALA A 21 26.60 -1.73 29.90
N LEU A 22 26.08 -2.45 30.90
CA LEU A 22 24.90 -3.29 30.74
C LEU A 22 23.63 -2.49 30.42
N ALA A 23 23.44 -1.34 31.05
CA ALA A 23 22.32 -0.44 30.76
C ALA A 23 22.42 0.15 29.35
N GLY A 24 23.63 0.52 28.92
CA GLY A 24 23.89 1.00 27.55
C GLY A 24 23.63 -0.08 26.50
N ILE A 25 24.06 -1.32 26.77
CA ILE A 25 23.79 -2.48 25.90
C ILE A 25 22.29 -2.75 25.85
N ALA A 26 21.60 -2.83 27.01
CA ALA A 26 20.16 -3.07 27.05
C ALA A 26 19.35 -1.98 26.32
N LEU A 27 19.75 -0.72 26.45
CA LEU A 27 19.13 0.39 25.73
C LEU A 27 19.39 0.30 24.22
N ALA A 28 20.59 -0.09 23.80
CA ALA A 28 20.90 -0.31 22.38
C ALA A 28 20.08 -1.47 21.78
N TRP A 29 19.88 -2.57 22.54
CA TRP A 29 19.02 -3.68 22.13
C TRP A 29 17.54 -3.29 22.06
N MET A 30 17.04 -2.45 22.98
CA MET A 30 15.68 -1.93 22.92
C MET A 30 15.46 -1.01 21.71
N VAL A 31 16.43 -0.17 21.36
CA VAL A 31 16.36 0.69 20.16
C VAL A 31 16.41 -0.13 18.88
N ALA A 32 17.27 -1.15 18.81
CA ALA A 32 17.35 -2.04 17.65
C ALA A 32 16.09 -2.92 17.47
N ALA A 33 15.48 -3.38 18.56
CA ALA A 33 14.24 -4.17 18.52
C ALA A 33 12.99 -3.35 18.15
N GLY A 34 13.05 -2.02 18.22
CA GLY A 34 11.95 -1.12 17.85
C GLY A 34 11.82 -0.88 16.34
N GLN A 35 12.76 -1.35 15.52
CA GLN A 35 12.69 -1.21 14.06
C GLN A 35 12.06 -2.46 13.43
N ALA A 36 10.76 -2.64 13.65
CA ALA A 36 9.97 -3.45 12.73
C ALA A 36 9.91 -2.65 11.42
N VAL A 37 10.71 -3.04 10.42
CA VAL A 37 10.46 -2.62 9.04
C VAL A 37 9.12 -3.23 8.65
N ALA A 38 8.10 -2.40 8.50
CA ALA A 38 6.91 -2.84 7.78
C ALA A 38 7.36 -3.07 6.33
N ASP A 39 7.17 -4.29 5.82
CA ASP A 39 7.26 -4.52 4.38
C ASP A 39 6.10 -3.73 3.74
N ASP A 40 6.40 -2.54 3.22
CA ASP A 40 5.46 -1.82 2.38
C ASP A 40 5.24 -2.64 1.12
N ALA A 41 4.04 -3.21 0.99
CA ALA A 41 3.63 -3.87 -0.25
C ALA A 41 3.81 -2.88 -1.42
N PRO A 42 4.35 -3.32 -2.56
CA PRO A 42 4.51 -2.45 -3.70
C PRO A 42 3.15 -1.91 -4.15
N LEU A 43 3.11 -0.64 -4.54
CA LEU A 43 1.93 -0.07 -5.20
C LEU A 43 1.62 -0.87 -6.48
N PRO A 44 0.35 -0.94 -6.93
CA PRO A 44 -0.05 -1.72 -8.10
C PRO A 44 0.83 -1.48 -9.34
N GLN A 45 1.18 -0.23 -9.63
CA GLN A 45 2.06 0.12 -10.77
C GLN A 45 3.49 -0.45 -10.68
N ASN A 46 3.90 -0.98 -9.53
CA ASN A 46 5.25 -1.46 -9.23
C ASN A 46 5.32 -2.92 -8.78
N ASP A 47 4.20 -3.64 -8.70
CA ASP A 47 4.15 -5.00 -8.13
C ASP A 47 4.69 -6.08 -9.07
N LYS A 48 4.84 -5.76 -10.37
CA LYS A 48 5.39 -6.62 -11.43
C LYS A 48 4.55 -7.86 -11.72
N VAL A 49 3.28 -7.89 -11.33
CA VAL A 49 2.36 -8.97 -11.70
C VAL A 49 1.52 -8.60 -12.92
N MET A 50 0.82 -9.57 -13.49
CA MET A 50 -0.07 -9.35 -14.63
C MET A 50 -1.47 -8.99 -14.11
N HIS A 51 -2.00 -7.85 -14.55
CA HIS A 51 -3.32 -7.34 -14.18
C HIS A 51 -4.33 -7.73 -15.25
N LEU A 52 -5.29 -8.58 -14.91
CA LEU A 52 -6.22 -9.16 -15.89
C LEU A 52 -7.38 -8.22 -16.25
N GLY A 53 -7.63 -7.19 -15.45
CA GLY A 53 -8.82 -6.34 -15.52
C GLY A 53 -10.02 -6.90 -14.75
N VAL A 54 -10.90 -6.00 -14.31
CA VAL A 54 -12.08 -6.34 -13.48
C VAL A 54 -13.08 -7.21 -14.22
N ALA A 55 -13.11 -7.14 -15.56
CA ALA A 55 -13.96 -7.99 -16.38
C ALA A 55 -13.70 -9.49 -16.17
N SER A 56 -12.50 -9.87 -15.73
CA SER A 56 -12.18 -11.26 -15.38
C SER A 56 -13.02 -11.81 -14.20
N CYS A 57 -13.57 -10.93 -13.36
CA CYS A 57 -14.41 -11.28 -12.21
C CYS A 57 -15.92 -11.38 -12.58
N ALA A 58 -16.30 -10.91 -13.77
CA ALA A 58 -17.68 -10.63 -14.15
C ALA A 58 -18.52 -11.85 -14.53
N SER A 59 -18.00 -13.07 -14.41
CA SER A 59 -18.80 -14.27 -14.67
C SER A 59 -19.87 -14.44 -13.58
N SER A 60 -21.06 -14.94 -13.94
CA SER A 60 -22.16 -15.16 -12.98
C SER A 60 -21.85 -16.21 -11.91
N THR A 61 -20.85 -17.07 -12.16
CA THR A 61 -20.38 -18.07 -11.19
C THR A 61 -19.35 -17.49 -10.21
N CYS A 62 -18.74 -16.34 -10.52
CA CYS A 62 -17.76 -15.67 -9.69
C CYS A 62 -18.37 -14.44 -8.98
N HIS A 63 -18.39 -13.25 -9.60
CA HIS A 63 -18.90 -12.03 -8.96
C HIS A 63 -19.88 -11.23 -9.83
N GLY A 64 -20.28 -11.78 -10.98
CA GLY A 64 -21.14 -11.14 -11.97
C GLY A 64 -22.59 -11.60 -12.00
N ALA A 65 -23.10 -12.23 -10.94
CA ALA A 65 -24.52 -12.59 -10.88
C ALA A 65 -25.39 -11.33 -10.94
N VAL A 66 -26.55 -11.39 -11.61
CA VAL A 66 -27.47 -10.25 -11.71
C VAL A 66 -28.10 -9.92 -10.36
N THR A 67 -28.35 -10.95 -9.54
CA THR A 67 -28.88 -10.85 -8.17
C THR A 67 -28.01 -11.67 -7.23
N SER A 68 -27.98 -11.30 -5.96
CA SER A 68 -27.18 -12.00 -4.95
C SER A 68 -27.64 -13.44 -4.74
N PHE A 69 -26.71 -14.35 -4.47
CA PHE A 69 -27.02 -15.76 -4.21
C PHE A 69 -27.33 -15.99 -2.73
N THR A 70 -28.47 -16.60 -2.44
CA THR A 70 -28.94 -16.83 -1.06
C THR A 70 -28.22 -17.96 -0.32
N GLN A 71 -27.55 -18.87 -1.04
CA GLN A 71 -26.83 -20.02 -0.48
C GLN A 71 -25.30 -19.82 -0.47
N SER A 72 -24.83 -18.58 -0.66
CA SER A 72 -23.42 -18.22 -0.65
C SER A 72 -23.11 -17.34 0.56
N THR A 73 -21.87 -17.40 1.05
CA THR A 73 -21.37 -16.51 2.11
C THR A 73 -21.01 -15.11 1.58
N VAL A 74 -20.80 -14.99 0.27
CA VAL A 74 -20.61 -13.73 -0.46
C VAL A 74 -21.78 -13.49 -1.41
N LEU A 75 -21.94 -12.27 -1.93
CA LEU A 75 -23.12 -11.93 -2.73
C LEU A 75 -23.06 -12.53 -4.14
N LEU A 76 -21.86 -12.71 -4.69
CA LEU A 76 -21.60 -13.11 -6.09
C LEU A 76 -22.13 -12.12 -7.14
N ASN A 77 -22.59 -10.94 -6.74
CA ASN A 77 -23.04 -9.85 -7.60
C ASN A 77 -22.26 -8.54 -7.38
N GLU A 78 -21.07 -8.64 -6.79
CA GLU A 78 -20.20 -7.52 -6.44
C GLU A 78 -19.78 -6.74 -7.69
N TYR A 79 -19.41 -7.42 -8.78
CA TYR A 79 -19.05 -6.77 -10.05
C TYR A 79 -20.23 -5.96 -10.61
N VAL A 80 -21.44 -6.53 -10.60
CA VAL A 80 -22.65 -5.83 -11.08
C VAL A 80 -22.98 -4.63 -10.19
N THR A 81 -22.77 -4.76 -8.89
CA THR A 81 -22.96 -3.64 -7.96
C THR A 81 -21.93 -2.54 -8.20
N TRP A 82 -20.66 -2.92 -8.33
CA TRP A 82 -19.53 -2.02 -8.57
C TRP A 82 -19.71 -1.24 -9.87
N VAL A 83 -19.88 -1.93 -11.01
CA VAL A 83 -19.96 -1.27 -12.33
C VAL A 83 -21.18 -0.35 -12.46
N ARG A 84 -22.27 -0.64 -11.73
CA ARG A 84 -23.52 0.12 -11.84
C ARG A 84 -23.63 1.24 -10.81
N LYS A 85 -23.03 1.09 -9.63
CA LYS A 85 -23.31 1.97 -8.48
C LYS A 85 -22.06 2.59 -7.87
N ASP A 86 -20.90 1.97 -8.03
CA ASP A 86 -19.66 2.49 -7.47
C ASP A 86 -19.09 3.62 -8.34
N LYS A 87 -18.54 4.65 -7.70
CA LYS A 87 -17.90 5.77 -8.38
C LYS A 87 -16.49 5.42 -8.86
N HIS A 88 -15.85 4.45 -8.23
CA HIS A 88 -14.52 3.96 -8.62
C HIS A 88 -14.54 3.36 -10.04
N ALA A 89 -15.62 2.67 -10.43
CA ALA A 89 -15.84 2.19 -11.79
C ALA A 89 -15.92 3.32 -12.85
N LYS A 90 -16.12 4.57 -12.41
CA LYS A 90 -16.23 5.76 -13.27
C LYS A 90 -15.04 6.71 -13.09
N ALA A 91 -14.04 6.32 -12.30
CA ALA A 91 -12.96 7.22 -11.92
C ALA A 91 -12.17 7.71 -13.14
N TYR A 92 -11.93 6.84 -14.13
CA TYR A 92 -11.27 7.22 -15.38
C TYR A 92 -12.08 8.26 -16.17
N GLU A 93 -13.40 8.09 -16.25
CA GLU A 93 -14.29 9.00 -17.00
C GLU A 93 -14.20 10.45 -16.48
N VAL A 94 -13.98 10.63 -15.17
CA VAL A 94 -13.80 11.96 -14.57
C VAL A 94 -12.61 12.69 -15.18
N LEU A 95 -11.55 11.98 -15.58
CA LEU A 95 -10.36 12.59 -16.20
C LEU A 95 -10.62 13.18 -17.60
N LEU A 96 -11.78 12.89 -18.19
CA LEU A 96 -12.19 13.37 -19.52
C LEU A 96 -13.02 14.67 -19.47
N ASN A 97 -13.42 15.12 -18.28
CA ASN A 97 -14.25 16.32 -18.14
C ASN A 97 -13.42 17.63 -18.17
N ASP A 98 -14.10 18.77 -18.24
CA ASP A 98 -13.43 20.07 -18.37
C ASP A 98 -12.74 20.54 -17.08
N GLU A 99 -13.17 20.04 -15.93
CA GLU A 99 -12.53 20.27 -14.64
C GLU A 99 -11.14 19.65 -14.62
N SER A 100 -11.05 18.34 -14.89
CA SER A 100 -9.79 17.60 -14.93
C SER A 100 -8.85 18.11 -16.01
N LYS A 101 -9.37 18.49 -17.20
CA LYS A 101 -8.57 19.17 -18.22
C LYS A 101 -7.98 20.49 -17.72
N ARG A 102 -8.74 21.27 -16.94
CA ARG A 102 -8.25 22.53 -16.37
C ARG A 102 -7.17 22.28 -15.32
N ILE A 103 -7.37 21.30 -14.44
CA ILE A 103 -6.38 20.89 -13.45
C ILE A 103 -5.08 20.45 -14.15
N ALA A 104 -5.16 19.60 -15.18
CA ALA A 104 -4.00 19.16 -15.94
C ALA A 104 -3.23 20.34 -16.54
N ARG A 105 -3.91 21.32 -17.16
CA ARG A 105 -3.27 22.54 -17.68
C ARG A 105 -2.57 23.33 -16.58
N ASN A 106 -3.19 23.49 -15.42
CA ASN A 106 -2.60 24.22 -14.28
C ASN A 106 -1.35 23.51 -13.72
N LEU A 107 -1.30 22.18 -13.82
CA LEU A 107 -0.15 21.36 -13.43
C LEU A 107 0.91 21.21 -14.53
N GLY A 108 0.70 21.81 -15.71
CA GLY A 108 1.62 21.69 -16.85
C GLY A 108 1.59 20.32 -17.55
N LEU A 109 0.52 19.54 -17.36
CA LEU A 109 0.31 18.24 -17.98
C LEU A 109 -0.44 18.38 -19.32
N LYS A 110 -0.12 17.51 -20.27
CA LYS A 110 -0.78 17.50 -21.60
C LYS A 110 -2.27 17.15 -21.48
N ASN A 111 -2.58 16.04 -20.80
CA ASN A 111 -3.93 15.50 -20.62
C ASN A 111 -4.02 14.78 -19.27
N ALA A 112 -5.14 14.91 -18.55
CA ALA A 112 -5.34 14.21 -17.28
C ALA A 112 -5.43 12.68 -17.47
N HIS A 113 -6.20 12.21 -18.46
CA HIS A 113 -6.44 10.77 -18.74
C HIS A 113 -5.25 10.01 -19.34
N GLU A 114 -4.11 10.68 -19.54
CA GLU A 114 -2.85 10.09 -20.00
C GLU A 114 -1.71 10.27 -18.99
N ALA A 115 -1.90 11.09 -17.95
CA ALA A 115 -0.85 11.42 -17.00
C ALA A 115 -0.82 10.42 -15.85
N ASP A 116 0.33 9.82 -15.57
CA ASP A 116 0.51 8.85 -14.47
C ASP A 116 0.04 9.42 -13.14
N LEU A 117 0.34 10.69 -12.86
CA LEU A 117 -0.10 11.38 -11.64
C LEU A 117 -1.63 11.32 -11.42
N CYS A 118 -2.41 11.35 -12.51
CA CYS A 118 -3.86 11.24 -12.44
C CYS A 118 -4.29 9.77 -12.45
N LEU A 119 -3.67 8.95 -13.29
CA LEU A 119 -4.03 7.55 -13.48
C LEU A 119 -3.75 6.69 -12.26
N ASP A 120 -2.70 6.97 -11.48
CA ASP A 120 -2.32 6.26 -10.25
C ASP A 120 -3.44 6.21 -9.19
N CYS A 121 -4.47 7.07 -9.30
CA CYS A 121 -5.64 7.08 -8.43
C CYS A 121 -6.98 6.89 -9.16
N HIS A 122 -7.01 7.05 -10.48
CA HIS A 122 -8.25 7.01 -11.27
C HIS A 122 -8.36 5.78 -12.18
N ALA A 123 -7.34 4.94 -12.20
CA ALA A 123 -7.29 3.69 -12.94
C ALA A 123 -6.32 2.71 -12.27
N ASP A 124 -6.35 1.47 -12.71
CA ASP A 124 -5.26 0.51 -12.46
C ASP A 124 -4.05 0.84 -13.36
N ASN A 125 -3.19 1.77 -12.93
CA ASN A 125 -2.13 2.34 -13.80
C ASN A 125 -0.88 1.47 -13.95
N VAL A 126 -1.03 0.22 -14.37
CA VAL A 126 0.12 -0.67 -14.60
C VAL A 126 0.76 -0.49 -15.99
N PRO A 127 2.06 -0.77 -16.15
CA PRO A 127 2.74 -0.78 -17.44
C PRO A 127 2.04 -1.66 -18.47
N ALA A 128 2.09 -1.29 -19.75
CA ALA A 128 1.43 -2.05 -20.83
C ALA A 128 1.87 -3.53 -20.90
N ALA A 129 3.12 -3.84 -20.54
CA ALA A 129 3.64 -5.21 -20.49
C ALA A 129 3.00 -6.08 -19.39
N GLN A 130 2.34 -5.46 -18.41
CA GLN A 130 1.66 -6.10 -17.28
C GLN A 130 0.14 -6.08 -17.42
N ARG A 131 -0.39 -5.67 -18.58
CA ARG A 131 -1.83 -5.65 -18.86
C ARG A 131 -2.24 -6.94 -19.55
N GLY A 132 -3.14 -7.68 -18.92
CA GLY A 132 -3.71 -8.92 -19.44
C GLY A 132 -4.66 -8.69 -20.61
N PRO A 133 -5.13 -9.78 -21.28
CA PRO A 133 -5.92 -9.67 -22.51
C PRO A 133 -7.25 -8.92 -22.35
N SER A 134 -7.86 -8.99 -21.16
CA SER A 134 -9.15 -8.34 -20.86
C SER A 134 -8.99 -7.01 -20.12
N PHE A 135 -7.75 -6.56 -19.91
CA PHE A 135 -7.46 -5.35 -19.16
C PHE A 135 -7.90 -4.11 -19.95
N GLN A 136 -8.61 -3.20 -19.27
CA GLN A 136 -8.99 -1.91 -19.85
C GLN A 136 -8.71 -0.80 -18.84
N LEU A 137 -7.85 0.15 -19.21
CA LEU A 137 -7.50 1.29 -18.34
C LEU A 137 -8.73 2.14 -17.98
N SER A 138 -9.74 2.16 -18.86
CA SER A 138 -10.98 2.91 -18.67
C SER A 138 -11.96 2.28 -17.68
N GLU A 139 -11.70 1.08 -17.17
CA GLU A 139 -12.56 0.43 -16.16
C GLU A 139 -12.47 1.12 -14.78
N GLY A 140 -11.57 2.08 -14.60
CA GLY A 140 -11.43 2.82 -13.35
C GLY A 140 -10.68 2.01 -12.28
N VAL A 141 -11.09 2.15 -11.03
CA VAL A 141 -10.44 1.49 -9.89
C VAL A 141 -11.27 0.28 -9.44
N GLY A 142 -10.64 -0.89 -9.47
CA GLY A 142 -11.24 -2.20 -9.21
C GLY A 142 -10.68 -2.93 -8.01
#